data_AF-A0A096SA94-F1
#
_entry.id   AF-A0A096SA94-F1
#
_cell.length_a   1.000
_cell.length_b   1.000
_cell.length_c   1.000
_cell.angle_alpha   90.00
_cell.angle_beta   90.00
_cell.angle_gamma   90.00
#
_symmetry.space_group_name_H-M   'P 1'
#
loop_
_entity.id
_entity.type
_entity.pdbx_description
1 polymer ?
#
loop_
_entity_poly.entity_id
_entity_poly.type
_entity_poly.pdbx_seq_one_letter_code
_entity_poly.pdbx_strand_id
1 'polypeptide(L)'
;MQEPVIPGCFLRAKAIGLMPMIDQGEADDKIIAVCADDPEYRHYNDIKELPPHRLAEIRRFFEDYKKNENKEVAVNDFLPASAAYEAIQHSMDLYATYIVEGLRR
;
A
#
# COMPACT_ATOMS: atom_id res chain seq x y z
N MET A 1 -6.13 -11.07 -3.50
CA MET A 1 -6.02 -12.48 -3.08
C MET A 1 -7.41 -12.93 -2.69
N GLN A 2 -7.78 -14.18 -2.94
CA GLN A 2 -9.09 -14.75 -2.58
C GLN A 2 -9.16 -15.15 -1.10
N GLU A 3 -8.05 -15.65 -0.56
CA GLU A 3 -7.97 -16.25 0.77
C GLU A 3 -7.27 -15.33 1.79
N PRO A 4 -7.58 -15.48 3.09
CA PRO A 4 -6.83 -14.83 4.17
C PRO A 4 -5.43 -15.44 4.32
N VAL A 5 -4.50 -14.65 4.85
CA VAL A 5 -3.10 -15.07 5.11
C VAL A 5 -2.82 -15.02 6.61
N ILE A 6 -2.10 -16.03 7.11
CA ILE A 6 -1.70 -16.12 8.52
C ILE A 6 -0.60 -15.08 8.81
N PRO A 7 -0.69 -14.31 9.92
CA PRO A 7 0.35 -13.36 10.31
C PRO A 7 1.74 -14.00 10.41
N GLY A 8 2.76 -13.32 9.87
CA GLY A 8 4.16 -13.79 9.85
C GLY A 8 4.56 -14.57 8.60
N CYS A 9 3.60 -14.99 7.76
CA CYS A 9 3.90 -15.56 6.44
C CYS A 9 4.28 -14.47 5.42
N PHE A 10 5.06 -14.83 4.40
CA PHE A 10 5.34 -13.97 3.26
C PHE A 10 4.78 -14.56 1.96
N LEU A 11 4.57 -13.71 0.97
CA LEU A 11 4.05 -14.04 -0.36
C LEU A 11 4.61 -13.09 -1.40
N ARG A 12 4.57 -13.49 -2.67
CA ARG A 12 4.93 -12.60 -3.78
C ARG A 12 3.76 -11.68 -4.10
N ALA A 13 4.02 -10.39 -4.14
CA ALA A 13 3.01 -9.38 -4.46
C ALA A 13 3.43 -8.54 -5.67
N LYS A 14 2.46 -8.05 -6.43
CA LYS A 14 2.64 -7.11 -7.52
C LYS A 14 1.89 -5.83 -7.18
N ALA A 15 2.62 -4.72 -7.09
CA ALA A 15 2.05 -3.40 -6.88
C ALA A 15 1.20 -2.99 -8.09
N ILE A 16 0.01 -2.45 -7.84
CA ILE A 16 -0.93 -2.00 -8.87
C ILE A 16 -1.39 -0.55 -8.66
N GLY A 17 -1.11 0.04 -7.49
CA GLY A 17 -1.39 1.44 -7.23
C GLY A 17 -0.84 1.91 -5.90
N LEU A 18 -0.87 3.22 -5.70
CA LEU A 18 -0.47 3.90 -4.47
C LEU A 18 -1.66 4.66 -3.92
N MET A 19 -1.88 4.58 -2.62
CA MET A 19 -2.92 5.30 -1.89
C MET A 19 -2.25 6.32 -0.97
N PRO A 20 -2.15 7.59 -1.40
CA PRO A 20 -1.56 8.62 -0.55
C PRO A 20 -2.47 8.92 0.63
N MET A 21 -1.87 9.03 1.82
CA MET A 21 -2.62 9.17 3.06
C MET A 21 -1.87 10.06 4.05
N ILE A 22 -2.62 10.87 4.79
CA ILE A 22 -2.10 11.67 5.90
C ILE A 22 -2.74 11.16 7.19
N ASP A 23 -1.95 10.68 8.13
CA ASP A 23 -2.38 10.26 9.47
C ASP A 23 -1.80 11.23 10.50
N GLN A 24 -2.66 12.00 11.18
CA GLN A 24 -2.23 12.98 12.19
C GLN A 24 -1.17 13.99 11.70
N GLY A 25 -1.23 14.36 10.41
CA GLY A 25 -0.31 15.32 9.80
C GLY A 25 0.98 14.70 9.24
N GLU A 26 1.21 13.40 9.41
CA GLU A 26 2.33 12.70 8.80
C GLU A 26 1.91 11.92 7.56
N ALA A 27 2.80 11.85 6.56
CA ALA A 27 2.57 11.07 5.35
C ALA A 27 2.70 9.57 5.65
N ASP A 28 1.68 8.79 5.29
CA ASP A 28 1.58 7.34 5.52
C ASP A 28 0.99 6.63 4.29
N ASP A 29 1.62 6.89 3.13
CA ASP A 29 1.21 6.34 1.85
C ASP A 29 1.23 4.80 1.84
N LYS A 30 0.23 4.18 1.22
CA LYS A 30 0.05 2.72 1.20
C LYS A 30 0.11 2.14 -0.20
N ILE A 31 0.86 1.05 -0.37
CA ILE A 31 0.87 0.28 -1.61
C ILE A 31 -0.41 -0.57 -1.69
N ILE A 32 -1.12 -0.46 -2.82
CA ILE A 32 -2.18 -1.40 -3.20
C ILE A 32 -1.57 -2.45 -4.12
N ALA A 33 -1.67 -3.72 -3.72
CA ALA A 33 -1.04 -4.83 -4.42
C ALA A 33 -1.97 -6.04 -4.54
N VAL A 34 -1.65 -6.90 -5.50
CA VAL A 34 -2.24 -8.22 -5.68
C VAL A 34 -1.23 -9.32 -5.41
N CYS A 35 -1.68 -10.49 -4.96
CA CYS A 35 -0.81 -11.66 -4.88
C CYS A 35 -0.43 -12.12 -6.30
N ALA A 36 0.86 -12.27 -6.56
CA ALA A 36 1.38 -12.67 -7.87
C ALA A 36 1.08 -14.15 -8.21
N ASP A 37 0.74 -14.94 -7.20
CA ASP A 37 0.51 -16.39 -7.29
C ASP A 37 -0.97 -16.77 -7.23
N ASP A 38 -1.88 -15.81 -7.02
CA ASP A 38 -3.31 -16.06 -6.99
C ASP A 38 -3.89 -16.03 -8.41
N PRO A 39 -4.48 -17.12 -8.93
CA PRO A 39 -4.99 -17.19 -10.31
C PRO A 39 -6.08 -16.15 -10.62
N GLU A 40 -6.86 -15.73 -9.62
CA GLU A 40 -7.92 -14.73 -9.79
C GLU A 40 -7.33 -13.31 -9.91
N TYR A 41 -6.21 -13.05 -9.23
CA TYR A 41 -5.69 -11.69 -9.05
C TYR A 41 -4.38 -11.38 -9.77
N ARG A 42 -3.57 -12.38 -10.10
CA ARG A 42 -2.22 -12.18 -10.65
C ARG A 42 -2.20 -11.41 -11.97
N HIS A 43 -3.34 -11.33 -12.65
CA HIS A 43 -3.50 -10.70 -13.96
C HIS A 43 -3.71 -9.17 -13.89
N TYR A 44 -4.11 -8.60 -12.75
CA TYR A 44 -4.27 -7.16 -12.57
C TYR A 44 -2.90 -6.46 -12.58
N ASN A 45 -2.74 -5.38 -13.34
CA ASN A 45 -1.53 -4.59 -13.50
C ASN A 45 -1.70 -3.13 -13.07
N ASP A 46 -2.94 -2.62 -12.99
CA ASP A 46 -3.19 -1.25 -12.52
C ASP A 46 -4.46 -1.20 -11.65
N ILE A 47 -4.48 -0.28 -10.69
CA ILE A 47 -5.57 -0.10 -9.73
C ILE A 47 -6.90 0.23 -10.40
N LYS A 48 -6.87 0.85 -11.59
CA LYS A 48 -8.06 1.20 -12.37
C LYS A 48 -8.80 -0.02 -12.93
N GLU A 49 -8.14 -1.17 -12.98
CA GLU A 49 -8.75 -2.42 -13.44
C GLU A 49 -9.64 -3.05 -12.37
N LEU A 50 -9.50 -2.64 -11.10
CA LEU A 50 -10.37 -3.12 -10.03
C LEU A 50 -11.77 -2.49 -10.14
N PRO A 51 -12.82 -3.22 -9.71
CA PRO A 51 -14.16 -2.65 -9.63
C PRO A 51 -14.18 -1.37 -8.76
N PRO A 52 -14.81 -0.27 -9.21
CA PRO A 52 -14.76 1.02 -8.50
C PRO A 52 -15.23 0.94 -7.04
N HIS A 53 -16.21 0.08 -6.75
CA HIS A 53 -16.69 -0.13 -5.38
C HIS A 53 -15.59 -0.63 -4.43
N ARG A 54 -14.66 -1.47 -4.92
CA ARG A 54 -13.54 -1.96 -4.12
C ARG A 54 -12.61 -0.83 -3.68
N LEU A 55 -12.36 0.13 -4.56
CA LEU A 55 -11.56 1.31 -4.25
C LEU A 55 -12.27 2.20 -3.21
N ALA A 56 -13.58 2.35 -3.33
CA ALA A 56 -14.40 3.10 -2.38
C ALA A 56 -14.41 2.45 -0.98
N GLU A 57 -14.52 1.12 -0.92
CA GLU A 57 -14.46 0.36 0.33
C GLU A 57 -13.10 0.51 1.03
N ILE A 58 -12.00 0.32 0.30
CA ILE A 58 -10.63 0.48 0.84
C ILE A 58 -10.41 1.90 1.36
N ARG A 59 -10.78 2.92 0.57
CA ARG A 59 -10.69 4.33 0.99
C ARG A 59 -11.45 4.56 2.30
N ARG A 60 -12.73 4.14 2.36
CA ARG A 60 -13.60 4.34 3.53
C ARG A 60 -13.04 3.65 4.76
N PHE A 61 -12.48 2.45 4.62
CA PHE A 61 -11.83 1.75 5.74
C PHE A 61 -10.73 2.60 6.38
N PHE A 62 -9.81 3.15 5.58
CA PHE A 62 -8.70 3.97 6.11
C PHE A 62 -9.15 5.34 6.64
N GLU A 63 -10.20 5.93 6.08
CA GLU A 63 -10.80 7.16 6.65
C GLU A 63 -11.46 6.91 8.02
N ASP A 64 -11.98 5.71 8.27
CA ASP A 64 -12.85 5.45 9.41
C ASP A 64 -12.20 4.68 10.57
N TYR A 65 -11.23 3.78 10.31
CA TYR A 65 -10.75 2.81 11.31
C TYR A 65 -10.22 3.42 12.61
N LYS A 66 -9.74 4.67 12.56
CA LYS A 66 -9.20 5.41 13.71
C LYS A 66 -10.14 6.49 14.28
N LYS A 67 -11.36 6.64 13.75
CA LYS A 67 -12.30 7.69 14.21
C LYS A 67 -12.66 7.55 15.70
N ASN A 68 -12.85 6.32 16.19
CA ASN A 68 -13.13 6.07 17.60
C ASN A 68 -11.92 6.32 18.52
N GLU A 69 -10.72 6.51 17.97
CA GLU A 69 -9.53 6.95 18.70
C GLU A 69 -9.39 8.48 18.72
N ASN A 70 -10.34 9.22 18.16
CA ASN A 70 -10.28 10.68 17.95
C ASN A 70 -9.06 11.12 17.12
N LYS A 71 -8.65 10.28 16.15
CA LYS A 71 -7.58 10.58 15.21
C LYS A 71 -8.15 10.87 13.83
N GLU A 72 -7.55 11.84 13.15
CA GLU A 72 -7.92 12.21 11.79
C GLU A 72 -6.99 11.54 10.79
N VAL A 73 -7.61 10.93 9.77
CA VAL A 73 -6.91 10.32 8.63
C VAL A 73 -7.54 10.85 7.36
N ALA A 74 -6.72 11.45 6.49
CA ALA A 74 -7.13 11.93 5.17
C ALA A 74 -6.57 11.02 4.09
N VAL A 75 -7.43 10.45 3.25
CA VAL A 75 -7.04 9.62 2.11
C VAL A 75 -7.20 10.43 0.83
N ASN A 76 -6.14 10.58 0.05
CA ASN A 76 -6.16 11.31 -1.23
C ASN A 76 -6.53 10.39 -2.40
N ASP A 77 -6.54 10.91 -3.63
CA ASP A 77 -6.81 10.10 -4.81
C ASP A 77 -5.76 9.01 -5.05
N PHE A 78 -6.23 7.83 -5.45
CA PHE A 78 -5.37 6.71 -5.80
C PHE A 78 -4.51 7.06 -7.02
N LEU A 79 -3.23 6.73 -6.93
CA LEU A 79 -2.24 6.93 -7.97
C LEU A 79 -1.95 5.60 -8.70
N PRO A 80 -1.50 5.65 -9.97
CA PRO A 80 -1.28 4.47 -10.80
C PRO A 80 -0.13 3.58 -10.30
N ALA A 81 0.02 2.39 -10.89
CA ALA A 81 1.07 1.44 -10.53
C ALA A 81 2.49 2.03 -10.59
N SER A 82 2.77 2.96 -11.53
CA SER A 82 4.08 3.62 -11.65
C SER A 82 4.49 4.37 -10.39
N ALA A 83 3.56 5.12 -9.78
CA ALA A 83 3.82 5.84 -8.53
C ALA A 83 4.14 4.88 -7.38
N ALA A 84 3.48 3.71 -7.35
CA ALA A 84 3.77 2.67 -6.38
C ALA A 84 5.18 2.08 -6.55
N TYR A 85 5.62 1.85 -7.78
CA TYR A 85 6.98 1.39 -8.05
C TYR A 85 8.04 2.41 -7.64
N GLU A 86 7.81 3.70 -7.93
CA GLU A 86 8.69 4.79 -7.52
C GLU A 86 8.80 4.87 -5.98
N ALA A 87 7.68 4.79 -5.27
CA ALA A 87 7.65 4.79 -3.80
C ALA A 87 8.40 3.58 -3.22
N ILE A 88 8.20 2.39 -3.79
CA ILE A 88 8.93 1.17 -3.38
C ILE A 88 10.43 1.34 -3.60
N GLN A 89 10.85 1.79 -4.79
CA GLN A 89 12.27 2.00 -5.10
C GLN A 89 12.90 3.00 -4.13
N HIS A 90 12.22 4.13 -3.87
CA HIS A 90 12.68 5.11 -2.90
C HIS A 90 12.84 4.51 -1.49
N SER A 91 11.89 3.69 -1.05
CA SER A 91 11.97 3.01 0.24
C SER A 91 13.14 2.01 0.34
N MET A 92 13.45 1.33 -0.78
CA MET A 92 14.60 0.42 -0.86
C MET A 92 15.93 1.20 -0.75
N ASP A 93 16.03 2.33 -1.43
CA ASP A 93 17.23 3.19 -1.41
C ASP A 93 17.46 3.79 -0.01
N LEU A 94 16.39 4.23 0.65
CA LEU A 94 16.43 4.73 2.03
C LEU A 94 16.87 3.63 3.00
N TYR A 95 16.29 2.44 2.89
CA TYR A 95 16.68 1.31 3.74
C TYR A 95 18.16 0.96 3.56
N ALA A 96 18.65 0.88 2.32
CA ALA A 96 20.05 0.61 2.03
C ALA A 96 20.97 1.68 2.65
N THR A 97 20.61 2.95 2.51
CA THR A 97 21.38 4.08 3.08
C THR A 97 21.41 4.00 4.60
N TYR A 98 20.24 3.87 5.23
CA TYR A 98 20.11 3.85 6.69
C TYR A 98 20.87 2.70 7.33
N ILE A 99 20.79 1.50 6.76
CA ILE A 99 21.50 0.33 7.28
C ILE A 99 23.02 0.51 7.13
N VAL A 100 23.51 1.01 6.00
CA VAL A 100 24.96 1.25 5.81
C VAL A 100 25.48 2.30 6.78
N GLU A 101 24.75 3.41 6.99
CA GLU A 101 25.11 4.43 7.96
C GLU A 101 25.05 3.91 9.41
N GLY A 102 24.05 3.10 9.73
CA GLY A 102 23.92 2.45 11.04
C GLY A 102 25.08 1.51 11.36
N LEU A 103 25.56 0.75 10.37
CA LEU A 103 26.70 -0.18 10.51
C LEU A 103 28.07 0.53 10.61
N ARG A 104 28.15 1.82 10.29
CA ARG A 104 29.38 2.63 10.42
C ARG A 104 29.58 3.22 11.82
N ARG A 105 28.58 3.13 12.70
CA ARG A 105 28.67 3.51 14.11
C ARG A 105 29.08 2.32 14.96
#